data_AF-A0A7S3UH20-F1
#
_entry.id   AF-A0A7S3UH20-F1
#
_cell.length_a   1.000
_cell.length_b   1.000
_cell.length_c   1.000
_cell.angle_alpha   90.00
_cell.angle_beta   90.00
_cell.angle_gamma   90.00
#
_symmetry.space_group_name_H-M   'P 1'
#
loop_
_entity.id
_entity.type
_entity.pdbx_description
1 polymer ?
#
loop_
_entity_poly.entity_id
_entity_poly.type
_entity_poly.pdbx_seq_one_letter_code
_entity_poly.pdbx_strand_id
1 'polypeptide(L)'
;VLTNLLINLVSASVAQLLGAMANSAAQAMQMVPLLFVPQMIFSGLFTPISQIPVWLRWLQYLSFLKYTAGLAYFNEFGFDMDLLNEANDIHPDLLGLYIGVLLAMLVVFRVLAIVVL
;
A
#
# COMPACT_ATOMS: atom_id res chain seq x y z
N VAL A 1 -1.72 13.51 -10.14
CA VAL A 1 -2.92 13.94 -9.36
C VAL A 1 -3.83 12.77 -9.00
N LEU A 2 -4.28 11.96 -9.96
CA LEU A 2 -5.17 10.81 -9.71
C LEU A 2 -4.59 9.79 -8.71
N THR A 3 -3.31 9.42 -8.85
CA THR A 3 -2.62 8.51 -7.95
C THR A 3 -2.64 9.00 -6.50
N ASN A 4 -2.38 10.29 -6.29
CA ASN A 4 -2.42 10.92 -4.96
C ASN A 4 -3.82 10.94 -4.37
N LEU A 5 -4.87 11.10 -5.18
CA LEU A 5 -6.25 11.00 -4.70
C LEU A 5 -6.57 9.58 -4.22
N LEU A 6 -6.21 8.56 -5.01
CA LEU A 6 -6.48 7.16 -4.71
C LEU A 6 -5.80 6.71 -3.40
N ILE A 7 -4.52 7.02 -3.21
CA ILE A 7 -3.80 6.66 -1.98
C ILE A 7 -4.41 7.35 -0.75
N ASN A 8 -4.82 8.61 -0.86
CA ASN A 8 -5.45 9.31 0.25
C ASN A 8 -6.77 8.64 0.65
N LEU A 9 -7.58 8.21 -0.34
CA LEU A 9 -8.83 7.51 -0.07
C LEU A 9 -8.59 6.13 0.58
N VAL A 10 -7.63 5.36 0.09
CA VAL A 10 -7.26 4.06 0.68
C VAL A 10 -6.76 4.26 2.12
N SER A 11 -5.83 5.19 2.33
CA SER A 11 -5.25 5.49 3.65
C SER A 11 -6.31 5.95 4.65
N ALA A 12 -7.23 6.81 4.23
CA ALA A 12 -8.35 7.25 5.07
C ALA A 12 -9.26 6.07 5.47
N SER A 13 -9.50 5.13 4.55
CA SER A 13 -10.33 3.95 4.81
C SER A 13 -9.67 3.01 5.82
N VAL A 14 -8.36 2.80 5.72
CA VAL A 14 -7.58 2.04 6.70
C VAL A 14 -7.58 2.75 8.06
N ALA A 15 -7.38 4.06 8.10
CA ALA A 15 -7.43 4.82 9.34
C ALA A 15 -8.80 4.74 10.03
N GLN A 16 -9.88 4.76 9.25
CA GLN A 16 -11.24 4.57 9.77
C GLN A 16 -11.47 3.16 10.31
N LEU A 17 -10.98 2.13 9.62
CA LEU A 17 -11.01 0.75 10.13
C LEU A 17 -10.25 0.62 11.45
N LEU A 18 -9.03 1.15 11.53
CA LEU A 18 -8.24 1.15 12.76
C LEU A 18 -8.94 1.90 13.90
N GLY A 19 -9.59 3.03 13.59
CA GLY A 19 -10.40 3.78 14.53
C GLY A 19 -11.59 2.99 15.05
N ALA A 20 -12.30 2.26 14.17
CA ALA A 20 -13.44 1.42 14.54
C ALA A 20 -13.03 0.21 15.40
N MET A 21 -11.83 -0.34 15.18
CA MET A 21 -11.30 -1.45 15.98
C MET A 21 -10.77 -1.03 17.36
N ALA A 22 -10.49 0.26 17.57
CA ALA A 22 -9.87 0.75 18.78
C ALA A 22 -10.91 1.11 19.85
N ASN A 23 -10.65 0.70 21.09
CA ASN A 23 -11.50 1.01 22.26
C ASN A 23 -11.22 2.41 22.83
N SER A 24 -10.17 3.09 22.37
CA SER A 24 -9.81 4.45 22.77
C SER A 24 -8.95 5.12 21.70
N ALA A 25 -8.92 6.46 21.69
CA ALA A 25 -8.05 7.24 20.81
C ALA A 25 -6.56 6.91 21.01
N ALA A 26 -6.14 6.67 22.26
CA ALA A 26 -4.77 6.28 22.57
C ALA A 26 -4.39 4.92 21.95
N GLN A 27 -5.30 3.94 22.03
CA GLN A 27 -5.10 2.64 21.38
C GLN A 27 -5.01 2.79 19.85
N ALA A 28 -5.89 3.60 19.24
CA ALA A 28 -5.85 3.85 17.80
C ALA A 28 -4.50 4.43 17.35
N MET A 29 -3.97 5.42 18.08
CA MET A 29 -2.66 6.02 17.78
C MET A 29 -1.52 5.01 17.86
N GLN A 30 -1.58 4.05 18.79
CA GLN A 30 -0.57 2.99 18.91
C GLN A 30 -0.67 1.94 17.79
N MET A 31 -1.84 1.74 17.19
CA MET A 31 -2.04 0.80 16.08
C MET A 31 -1.46 1.33 14.75
N VAL A 32 -1.35 2.65 14.59
CA VAL A 32 -0.78 3.29 13.38
C VAL A 32 0.62 2.74 13.04
N PRO A 33 1.63 2.82 13.93
CA PRO A 33 2.97 2.31 13.60
C PRO A 33 2.98 0.79 13.36
N LEU A 34 2.13 0.02 14.04
CA LEU A 34 2.01 -1.42 13.84
C LEU A 34 1.56 -1.76 12.41
N LEU A 35 0.75 -0.90 11.79
CA LEU A 35 0.31 -1.08 10.41
C LEU A 35 1.29 -0.44 9.41
N PHE A 36 1.73 0.79 9.65
CA PHE A 36 2.55 1.53 8.68
C PHE A 36 3.99 1.01 8.54
N VAL A 37 4.62 0.56 9.62
CA VAL A 37 6.01 0.06 9.56
C VAL A 37 6.12 -1.17 8.63
N PRO A 38 5.28 -2.21 8.79
CA PRO A 38 5.24 -3.30 7.82
C PRO A 38 4.95 -2.83 6.40
N GLN A 39 3.99 -1.91 6.22
CA GLN A 39 3.64 -1.39 4.88
C GLN A 39 4.84 -0.75 4.18
N MET A 40 5.69 -0.01 4.91
CA MET A 40 6.91 0.59 4.37
C MET A 40 7.95 -0.45 3.96
N ILE A 41 8.21 -1.48 4.78
CA ILE A 41 9.17 -2.55 4.47
C ILE A 41 8.72 -3.32 3.21
N PHE A 42 7.44 -3.68 3.16
CA PHE A 42 6.87 -4.46 2.07
C PHE A 42 6.54 -3.65 0.81
N SER A 43 6.76 -2.33 0.82
CA SER A 43 6.54 -1.47 -0.35
C SER A 43 7.59 -1.65 -1.45
N GLY A 44 8.75 -2.21 -1.12
CA GLY A 44 9.90 -2.31 -2.03
C GLY A 44 10.81 -1.07 -2.02
N LEU A 45 10.34 0.08 -1.52
CA LEU A 45 11.11 1.35 -1.54
C LEU A 45 12.30 1.38 -0.58
N PHE A 46 12.15 0.84 0.64
CA PHE A 46 13.19 0.88 1.69
C PHE A 46 14.02 -0.40 1.75
N THR A 47 13.47 -1.50 1.28
CA THR A 47 14.11 -2.81 1.31
C THR A 47 13.71 -3.53 0.02
N PRO A 48 14.69 -3.93 -0.82
CA PRO A 48 14.39 -4.71 -2.00
C PRO A 48 13.61 -5.96 -1.63
N ILE A 49 12.55 -6.25 -2.38
CA ILE A 49 11.67 -7.41 -2.14
C ILE A 49 12.46 -8.74 -2.14
N SER A 50 13.55 -8.79 -2.92
CA SER A 50 14.47 -9.93 -2.99
C SER A 50 15.17 -10.24 -1.66
N GLN A 51 15.39 -9.23 -0.81
CA GLN A 51 16.02 -9.39 0.50
C GLN A 51 15.03 -9.84 1.59
N ILE A 52 13.72 -9.75 1.32
CA ILE A 52 12.69 -10.24 2.23
C ILE A 52 12.65 -11.78 2.18
N PRO A 53 12.63 -12.47 3.34
CA PRO A 53 12.51 -13.93 3.39
C PRO A 53 11.31 -14.43 2.59
N VAL A 54 11.51 -15.51 1.81
CA VAL A 54 10.51 -16.04 0.86
C VAL A 54 9.16 -16.30 1.52
N TRP A 55 9.16 -16.80 2.75
CA TRP A 55 7.94 -17.10 3.52
C TRP A 55 7.16 -15.86 3.97
N LEU A 56 7.78 -14.67 4.02
CA LEU A 56 7.11 -13.39 4.31
C LEU A 56 6.80 -12.58 3.06
N ARG A 57 7.41 -12.91 1.91
CA ARG A 57 7.35 -12.08 0.71
C ARG A 57 5.93 -11.85 0.20
N TRP A 58 5.00 -12.78 0.41
CA TRP A 58 3.61 -12.64 0.00
C TRP A 58 2.87 -11.46 0.68
N LEU A 59 3.33 -11.00 1.85
CA LEU A 59 2.76 -9.83 2.54
C LEU A 59 2.89 -8.55 1.72
N GLN A 60 3.82 -8.50 0.77
CA GLN A 60 3.94 -7.41 -0.18
C GLN A 60 2.65 -7.13 -0.95
N TYR A 61 1.85 -8.16 -1.22
CA TYR A 61 0.62 -8.01 -1.98
C TYR A 61 -0.52 -7.38 -1.16
N LEU A 62 -0.39 -7.39 0.17
CA LEU A 62 -1.29 -6.67 1.08
C LEU A 62 -0.85 -5.21 1.32
N SER A 63 0.33 -4.82 0.85
CA SER A 63 0.83 -3.47 1.03
C SER A 63 0.23 -2.54 -0.02
N PHE A 64 -0.68 -1.65 0.39
CA PHE A 64 -1.21 -0.62 -0.51
C PHE A 64 -0.11 0.40 -0.89
N LEU A 65 0.94 0.52 -0.06
CA LEU A 65 2.11 1.32 -0.36
C LEU A 65 2.94 0.74 -1.52
N LYS A 66 3.01 -0.59 -1.71
CA LYS A 66 3.70 -1.20 -2.86
C LYS A 66 3.13 -0.68 -4.18
N TYR A 67 1.81 -0.79 -4.35
CA TYR A 67 1.14 -0.37 -5.59
C TYR A 67 1.21 1.14 -5.80
N THR A 68 1.09 1.91 -4.71
CA THR A 68 1.20 3.37 -4.79
C THR A 68 2.60 3.83 -5.15
N ALA A 69 3.62 3.22 -4.55
CA ALA A 69 5.02 3.51 -4.85
C ALA A 69 5.32 3.28 -6.33
N GLY A 70 4.90 2.15 -6.89
CA GLY A 70 5.03 1.87 -8.32
C GLY A 70 4.35 2.92 -9.20
N LEU A 71 3.11 3.31 -8.87
CA LEU A 71 2.38 4.33 -9.62
C LEU A 71 2.98 5.73 -9.51
N ALA A 72 3.45 6.12 -8.31
CA ALA A 72 4.11 7.40 -8.07
C ALA A 72 5.45 7.47 -8.81
N TYR A 73 6.18 6.35 -8.83
CA TYR A 73 7.42 6.20 -9.56
C TYR A 73 7.24 6.47 -11.06
N PHE A 74 6.30 5.78 -11.71
CA PHE A 74 6.02 6.01 -13.13
C PHE A 74 5.52 7.41 -13.44
N ASN A 75 4.74 8.01 -12.53
CA ASN A 75 4.25 9.37 -12.69
C ASN A 75 5.39 10.41 -12.65
N GLU A 76 6.46 10.13 -11.91
CA GLU A 76 7.57 11.08 -11.73
C GLU A 76 8.72 10.85 -12.74
N PHE A 77 9.13 9.60 -12.91
CA PHE A 77 10.34 9.24 -13.67
C PHE A 77 10.05 8.72 -15.08
N GLY A 78 8.78 8.46 -15.41
CA GLY A 78 8.40 7.84 -16.67
C GLY A 78 8.68 6.34 -16.71
N PHE A 79 8.58 5.75 -17.90
CA PHE A 79 8.61 4.30 -18.10
C PHE A 79 10.00 3.72 -18.40
N ASP A 80 10.98 4.59 -18.70
CA ASP A 80 12.24 4.25 -19.36
C ASP A 80 13.38 3.93 -18.36
N MET A 81 13.02 3.43 -17.17
CA MET A 81 13.93 3.27 -16.04
C MET A 81 14.02 1.81 -15.57
N ASP A 82 14.47 0.94 -16.47
CA ASP A 82 14.50 -0.52 -16.27
C ASP A 82 15.28 -0.97 -15.03
N LEU A 83 16.40 -0.31 -14.72
CA LEU A 83 17.28 -0.68 -13.61
C LEU A 83 16.61 -0.47 -12.23
N LEU A 84 15.78 0.58 -12.13
CA LEU A 84 15.01 0.88 -10.92
C LEU A 84 13.72 0.05 -10.87
N ASN A 85 13.11 -0.22 -12.03
CA ASN A 85 11.96 -1.13 -12.14
C ASN A 85 12.31 -2.53 -11.62
N GLU A 86 13.44 -3.08 -12.07
CA GLU A 86 13.93 -4.40 -11.66
C GLU A 86 14.29 -4.44 -10.17
N ALA A 87 14.95 -3.39 -9.65
CA ALA A 87 15.32 -3.32 -8.23
C ALA A 87 14.11 -3.27 -7.29
N ASN A 88 12.98 -2.71 -7.74
CA ASN A 88 11.77 -2.51 -6.94
C ASN A 88 10.63 -3.48 -7.29
N ASP A 89 10.85 -4.45 -8.19
CA ASP A 89 9.82 -5.39 -8.66
C ASP A 89 8.59 -4.67 -9.27
N ILE A 90 8.84 -3.56 -9.96
CA ILE A 90 7.84 -2.69 -10.57
C ILE A 90 7.72 -3.04 -12.06
N HIS A 91 6.51 -3.34 -12.51
CA HIS A 91 6.24 -3.81 -13.87
C HIS A 91 5.40 -2.78 -14.65
N PRO A 92 5.93 -2.16 -15.73
CA PRO A 92 5.27 -1.06 -16.44
C PRO A 92 4.00 -1.49 -17.20
N ASP A 93 3.95 -2.73 -17.64
CA ASP A 93 2.81 -3.36 -18.32
C ASP A 93 1.59 -3.57 -17.39
N LEU A 94 1.82 -3.57 -16.07
CA LEU A 94 0.79 -3.87 -15.06
C LEU A 94 0.21 -2.62 -14.37
N LEU A 95 0.45 -1.43 -14.92
CA LEU A 95 -0.07 -0.17 -14.37
C LEU A 95 -1.57 -0.20 -14.06
N GLY A 96 -2.37 -0.70 -15.00
CA GLY A 96 -3.82 -0.81 -14.84
C GLY A 96 -4.21 -1.75 -13.70
N LEU A 97 -3.44 -2.83 -13.49
CA LEU A 97 -3.63 -3.76 -12.39
C LEU A 97 -3.36 -3.08 -11.04
N TYR A 98 -2.31 -2.26 -10.93
CA TYR A 98 -2.00 -1.56 -9.67
C TYR A 98 -3.13 -0.60 -9.26
N ILE A 99 -3.70 0.14 -10.22
CA ILE A 99 -4.87 0.99 -9.98
C ILE A 99 -6.09 0.14 -9.59
N GLY A 100 -6.34 -0.95 -10.32
CA GLY A 100 -7.44 -1.87 -10.03
C GLY A 100 -7.35 -2.50 -8.64
N VAL A 101 -6.16 -2.92 -8.20
CA VAL A 101 -5.92 -3.46 -6.87
C VAL A 101 -6.13 -2.40 -5.80
N LEU A 102 -5.65 -1.17 -5.99
CA LEU A 102 -5.90 -0.09 -5.03
C LEU A 102 -7.39 0.25 -4.90
N LEU A 103 -8.15 0.22 -6.00
CA LEU A 103 -9.60 0.39 -5.97
C LEU A 103 -10.30 -0.76 -5.25
N ALA A 104 -9.87 -2.01 -5.49
CA ALA A 104 -10.39 -3.16 -4.77
C ALA A 104 -10.09 -3.06 -3.26
N MET A 105 -8.86 -2.71 -2.89
CA MET A 105 -8.46 -2.47 -1.50
C MET A 105 -9.29 -1.35 -0.85
N LEU A 106 -9.54 -0.25 -1.57
CA LEU A 106 -10.41 0.83 -1.10
C LEU A 106 -11.79 0.28 -0.71
N VAL A 107 -12.44 -0.46 -1.61
CA VAL A 107 -13.77 -1.03 -1.36
C VAL A 107 -13.73 -2.03 -0.20
N VAL A 108 -12.73 -2.91 -0.16
CA VAL A 108 -12.58 -3.91 0.91
C VAL A 108 -12.41 -3.23 2.27
N PHE A 109 -11.47 -2.29 2.42
CA PHE A 109 -11.28 -1.60 3.70
C PHE A 109 -12.49 -0.77 4.11
N ARG A 110 -13.21 -0.18 3.15
CA ARG A 110 -14.47 0.54 3.42
C ARG A 110 -15.55 -0.38 3.95
N VAL A 111 -15.78 -1.52 3.28
CA VAL A 111 -16.78 -2.50 3.69
C VAL A 111 -16.42 -3.08 5.06
N LEU A 112 -15.15 -3.44 5.28
CA LEU A 112 -14.68 -3.92 6.59
C LEU A 112 -14.89 -2.87 7.67
N ALA A 113 -14.57 -1.60 7.41
CA ALA A 113 -14.78 -0.53 8.38
C ALA A 113 -16.27 -0.42 8.75
N ILE A 114 -17.18 -0.48 7.77
CA ILE A 114 -18.64 -0.42 8.00
C ILE A 114 -19.14 -1.64 8.80
N VAL A 115 -18.57 -2.83 8.58
CA VAL A 115 -18.96 -4.05 9.29
C VAL A 115 -18.47 -4.07 10.74
N VAL A 116 -17.33 -3.43 11.02
CA VAL A 116 -16.75 -3.35 12.36
C VAL A 116 -17.38 -2.24 13.21
N LEU A 117 -17.91 -1.20 12.58
CA LEU A 117 -18.53 -0.03 13.22
C LEU A 117 -19.91 -0.36 13.82
#